data_AF-A0A838V4Q1-F1
#
_entry.id   AF-A0A838V4Q1-F1
#
_cell.length_a   1.000
_cell.length_b   1.000
_cell.length_c   1.000
_cell.angle_alpha   90.00
_cell.angle_beta   90.00
_cell.angle_gamma   90.00
#
_symmetry.space_group_name_H-M   'P 1'
#
loop_
_entity.id
_entity.type
_entity.pdbx_description
1 polymer ?
#
loop_
_entity_poly.entity_id
_entity_poly.type
_entity_poly.pdbx_seq_one_letter_code
_entity_poly.pdbx_strand_id
1 'polypeptide(L)'
;MGLAAVALAGSGAVLVDQFGRMLGRRSAERESRNPEVLIEAAPAAALDTVTVAVRGYTAAPRSETVLFNLLAGFLGSFALVRLSTWGIRDRWGPFRNVSFRGRHIHHFVPGILIAFTSGTVALLSDDDELEQRLAVPMGAGIGLTFDEAALLLDLRDVYWTREGLLSVQLSLGATAILSIAILTQRMLRRGERQGEQEGLIPPGGDHLSHATGANL
;
A
#
# COMPACT_ATOMS: atom_id res chain seq x y z
N MET A 1 6.54 4.96 19.47
CA MET A 1 7.18 6.10 18.78
C MET A 1 8.35 5.70 17.89
N GLY A 2 9.32 4.90 18.36
CA GLY A 2 10.50 4.53 17.55
C GLY A 2 10.21 3.83 16.20
N LEU A 3 9.34 2.83 16.17
CA LEU A 3 9.04 2.06 14.94
C LEU A 3 8.27 2.86 13.87
N ALA A 4 7.31 3.69 14.28
CA ALA A 4 6.58 4.56 13.36
C ALA A 4 7.50 5.61 12.73
N ALA A 5 8.44 6.16 13.51
CA ALA A 5 9.45 7.08 13.00
C ALA A 5 10.39 6.40 11.98
N VAL A 6 10.79 5.14 12.23
CA VAL A 6 11.61 4.36 11.29
C VAL A 6 10.86 4.08 9.97
N ALA A 7 9.59 3.70 10.03
CA ALA A 7 8.79 3.44 8.82
C ALA A 7 8.56 4.71 7.97
N LEU A 8 8.28 5.84 8.63
CA LEU A 8 8.16 7.16 7.98
C LEU A 8 9.50 7.60 7.38
N ALA A 9 10.61 7.39 8.09
CA ALA A 9 11.95 7.69 7.59
C ALA A 9 12.30 6.85 6.35
N GLY A 10 11.98 5.55 6.35
CA GLY A 10 12.20 4.67 5.20
C GLY A 10 11.41 5.10 3.97
N SER A 11 10.11 5.40 4.13
CA SER A 11 9.26 5.87 3.02
C SER A 11 9.71 7.25 2.51
N GLY A 12 10.10 8.15 3.43
CA GLY A 12 10.64 9.46 3.10
C GLY A 12 11.96 9.39 2.34
N ALA A 13 12.85 8.46 2.69
CA ALA A 13 14.13 8.29 2.00
C ALA A 13 13.95 7.91 0.53
N VAL A 14 12.97 7.06 0.21
CA VAL A 14 12.65 6.70 -1.19
C VAL A 14 12.18 7.92 -1.99
N LEU A 15 11.31 8.75 -1.41
CA LEU A 15 10.82 9.96 -2.07
C LEU A 15 11.93 10.99 -2.26
N VAL A 16 12.78 11.18 -1.25
CA VAL A 16 13.95 12.08 -1.32
C VAL A 16 14.94 11.62 -2.38
N ASP A 17 15.22 10.32 -2.47
CA ASP A 17 16.09 9.72 -3.50
C ASP A 17 15.51 9.92 -4.91
N GLN A 18 14.22 9.66 -5.12
CA GLN A 18 13.57 9.92 -6.41
C GLN A 18 13.60 11.39 -6.79
N PHE A 19 13.25 12.28 -5.86
CA PHE A 19 13.29 13.71 -6.08
C PHE A 19 14.70 14.20 -6.42
N GLY A 20 15.71 13.74 -5.68
CA GLY A 20 17.12 14.05 -5.95
C GLY A 20 17.56 13.59 -7.35
N ARG A 21 17.14 12.39 -7.79
CA ARG A 21 17.40 11.92 -9.16
C ARG A 21 16.74 12.80 -10.23
N MET A 22 15.49 13.20 -10.03
CA MET A 22 14.79 14.07 -10.99
C MET A 22 15.40 15.48 -11.02
N LEU A 23 15.75 16.02 -9.86
CA LEU A 23 16.41 17.32 -9.73
C LEU A 23 17.77 17.33 -10.43
N GLY A 24 18.58 16.29 -10.22
CA GLY A 24 19.87 16.12 -10.89
C GLY A 24 19.74 16.09 -12.42
N ARG A 25 18.73 15.39 -12.95
CA ARG A 25 18.43 15.35 -14.40
C ARG A 25 18.07 16.74 -14.94
N ARG A 26 17.15 17.45 -14.28
CA ARG A 26 16.72 18.80 -14.68
C ARG A 26 17.82 19.85 -14.56
N SER A 27 18.68 19.75 -13.54
CA SER A 27 19.82 20.66 -13.39
C SER A 27 20.91 20.42 -14.45
N ALA A 28 21.09 19.17 -14.89
CA ALA A 28 22.06 18.82 -15.91
C ALA A 28 21.65 19.32 -17.31
N GLU A 29 20.34 19.33 -17.60
CA GLU A 29 19.79 19.95 -18.83
C GLU A 29 20.03 21.46 -18.92
N ARG A 30 20.23 22.16 -17.78
CA ARG A 30 20.34 23.62 -17.72
C ARG A 30 21.77 24.18 -17.74
N GLU A 31 22.78 23.35 -18.03
CA GLU A 31 24.19 23.73 -18.27
C GLU A 31 24.74 24.89 -17.42
N SER A 32 24.44 24.93 -16.11
CA SER A 32 25.20 25.75 -15.17
C SER A 32 25.10 25.19 -13.76
N ARG A 33 26.23 25.18 -13.05
CA ARG A 33 26.38 24.68 -11.68
C ARG A 33 26.00 25.78 -10.66
N ASN A 34 24.98 26.58 -10.97
CA ASN A 34 24.54 27.70 -10.13
C ASN A 34 23.43 27.27 -9.17
N PRO A 35 23.46 27.70 -7.89
CA PRO A 35 22.41 27.40 -6.91
C PRO A 35 21.01 27.88 -7.33
N GLU A 36 20.92 28.95 -8.12
CA GLU A 36 19.66 29.49 -8.66
C GLU A 36 18.97 28.49 -9.60
N VAL A 37 19.74 27.68 -10.34
CA VAL A 37 19.19 26.63 -11.21
C VAL A 37 18.47 25.55 -10.40
N LEU A 38 18.92 25.25 -9.18
CA LEU A 38 18.28 24.26 -8.32
C LEU A 38 16.92 24.74 -7.80
N ILE A 39 16.81 26.02 -7.46
CA ILE A 39 15.55 26.64 -7.00
C ILE A 39 14.54 26.64 -8.15
N GLU A 40 14.98 26.92 -9.37
CA GLU A 40 14.12 26.91 -10.56
C GLU A 40 13.76 25.50 -11.04
N ALA A 41 14.64 24.52 -10.85
CA ALA A 41 14.40 23.12 -11.25
C ALA A 41 13.56 22.33 -10.23
N ALA A 42 13.51 22.75 -8.97
CA ALA A 42 12.81 22.02 -7.90
C ALA A 42 11.31 21.78 -8.17
N PRO A 43 10.51 22.76 -8.64
CA PRO A 43 9.09 22.52 -8.97
C PRO A 43 8.92 21.49 -10.09
N ALA A 44 9.75 21.56 -11.14
CA ALA A 44 9.70 20.62 -12.25
C ALA A 44 10.10 19.21 -11.79
N ALA A 45 11.14 19.08 -10.97
CA ALA A 45 11.56 17.81 -10.40
C ALA A 45 10.48 17.19 -9.49
N ALA A 46 9.73 18.00 -8.75
CA ALA A 46 8.59 17.53 -7.96
C ALA A 46 7.48 16.97 -8.86
N LEU A 47 7.11 17.69 -9.94
CA LEU A 47 6.13 17.22 -10.92
C LEU A 47 6.58 15.94 -11.64
N ASP A 48 7.86 15.85 -11.99
CA ASP A 48 8.43 14.64 -12.58
C ASP A 48 8.38 13.46 -11.60
N THR A 49 8.66 13.70 -10.32
CA THR A 49 8.57 12.67 -9.26
C THR A 49 7.15 12.15 -9.12
N VAL A 50 6.15 13.05 -9.10
CA VAL A 50 4.73 12.67 -9.10
C VAL A 50 4.36 11.91 -10.37
N THR A 51 4.83 12.38 -11.53
CA THR A 51 4.56 11.73 -12.83
C THR A 51 5.13 10.32 -12.87
N VAL A 52 6.36 10.12 -12.38
CA VAL A 52 7.00 8.80 -12.28
C VAL A 52 6.20 7.90 -11.34
N ALA A 53 5.74 8.41 -10.20
CA ALA A 53 4.93 7.64 -9.25
C ALA A 53 3.58 7.24 -9.86
N VAL A 54 2.85 8.17 -10.47
CA VAL A 54 1.55 7.92 -11.12
C VAL A 54 1.72 6.93 -12.27
N ARG A 55 2.68 7.15 -13.17
CA ARG A 55 2.93 6.23 -14.29
C ARG A 55 3.38 4.85 -13.80
N GLY A 56 4.19 4.79 -12.76
CA GLY A 56 4.63 3.54 -12.15
C GLY A 56 3.45 2.75 -11.57
N TYR A 57 2.51 3.43 -10.92
CA TYR A 57 1.28 2.82 -10.40
C TYR A 57 0.37 2.35 -11.54
N THR A 58 0.10 3.18 -12.55
CA THR A 58 -0.81 2.84 -13.66
C THR A 58 -0.25 1.78 -14.60
N ALA A 59 1.08 1.66 -14.71
CA ALA A 59 1.75 0.67 -15.56
C ALA A 59 2.08 -0.65 -14.82
N ALA A 60 1.82 -0.71 -13.51
CA ALA A 60 2.11 -1.91 -12.74
C ALA A 60 1.16 -3.06 -13.14
N PRO A 61 1.63 -4.32 -13.12
CA PRO A 61 0.76 -5.48 -13.33
C PRO A 61 -0.39 -5.50 -12.32
N ARG A 62 -1.57 -6.00 -12.73
CA ARG A 62 -2.77 -6.13 -11.87
C ARG A 62 -2.43 -6.68 -10.49
N SER A 63 -1.68 -7.78 -10.42
CA SER A 63 -1.35 -8.43 -9.15
C SER A 63 -0.45 -7.57 -8.24
N GLU A 64 0.38 -6.69 -8.79
CA GLU A 64 1.16 -5.73 -7.98
C GLU A 64 0.25 -4.60 -7.47
N THR A 65 -0.62 -4.07 -8.32
CA THR A 65 -1.55 -2.99 -7.97
C THR A 65 -2.55 -3.45 -6.91
N VAL A 66 -3.11 -4.65 -7.04
CA VAL A 66 -4.01 -5.25 -6.03
C VAL A 66 -3.32 -5.36 -4.68
N LEU A 67 -2.12 -5.95 -4.62
CA LEU A 67 -1.39 -6.11 -3.36
C LEU A 67 -1.01 -4.77 -2.74
N PHE A 68 -0.59 -3.81 -3.57
CA PHE A 68 -0.27 -2.46 -3.12
C PHE A 68 -1.50 -1.74 -2.54
N ASN A 69 -2.64 -1.80 -3.24
CA ASN A 69 -3.90 -1.19 -2.80
C ASN A 69 -4.43 -1.81 -1.51
N LEU A 70 -4.32 -3.14 -1.39
CA LEU A 70 -4.65 -3.87 -0.17
C LEU A 70 -3.79 -3.38 1.00
N LEU A 71 -2.47 -3.32 0.81
CA LEU A 71 -1.53 -2.84 1.82
C LEU A 71 -1.79 -1.36 2.17
N ALA A 72 -2.05 -0.50 1.18
CA ALA A 72 -2.32 0.91 1.38
C ALA A 72 -3.61 1.15 2.18
N GLY A 73 -4.69 0.44 1.84
CA GLY A 73 -5.94 0.47 2.61
C GLY A 73 -5.76 -0.02 4.05
N PHE A 74 -5.04 -1.13 4.22
CA PHE A 74 -4.71 -1.70 5.52
C PHE A 74 -3.95 -0.71 6.41
N LEU A 75 -2.80 -0.20 5.92
CA LEU A 75 -1.98 0.74 6.66
C LEU A 75 -2.70 2.06 6.92
N GLY A 76 -3.43 2.56 5.92
CA GLY A 76 -4.17 3.82 6.03
C GLY A 76 -5.24 3.78 7.11
N SER A 77 -6.07 2.73 7.12
CA SER A 77 -7.12 2.56 8.13
C SER A 77 -6.55 2.30 9.52
N PHE A 78 -5.53 1.43 9.65
CA PHE A 78 -4.87 1.16 10.92
C PHE A 78 -4.23 2.42 11.51
N ALA A 79 -3.50 3.19 10.69
CA ALA A 79 -2.92 4.46 11.10
C ALA A 79 -4.00 5.47 11.49
N LEU A 80 -5.09 5.58 10.73
CA LEU A 80 -6.19 6.49 11.02
C LEU A 80 -6.81 6.22 12.40
N VAL A 81 -7.13 4.96 12.71
CA VAL A 81 -7.71 4.61 14.01
C VAL A 81 -6.73 4.87 15.16
N ARG A 82 -5.45 4.53 14.98
CA ARG A 82 -4.40 4.77 15.97
C ARG A 82 -4.19 6.26 16.24
N LEU A 83 -4.11 7.07 15.18
CA LEU A 83 -3.95 8.52 15.27
C LEU A 83 -5.19 9.17 15.91
N SER A 84 -6.39 8.73 15.54
CA SER A 84 -7.63 9.19 16.17
C SER A 84 -7.65 8.88 17.67
N THR A 85 -7.28 7.65 18.06
CA THR A 85 -7.22 7.23 19.47
C THR A 85 -6.20 8.04 20.26
N TRP A 86 -5.03 8.29 19.67
CA TRP A 86 -4.00 9.14 20.25
C TRP A 86 -4.47 10.59 20.40
N GLY A 87 -5.11 11.16 19.37
CA GLY A 87 -5.69 12.50 19.39
C GLY A 87 -6.78 12.66 20.45
N ILE A 88 -7.68 11.70 20.59
CA ILE A 88 -8.71 11.70 21.65
C ILE A 88 -8.06 11.69 23.04
N ARG A 89 -7.01 10.87 23.23
CA ARG A 89 -6.28 10.77 24.50
C ARG A 89 -5.56 12.07 24.88
N ASP A 90 -4.96 12.75 23.90
CA ASP A 90 -4.22 14.00 24.10
C ASP A 90 -5.09 15.26 23.92
N ARG A 91 -6.40 15.09 23.74
CA ARG A 91 -7.38 16.15 23.42
C ARG A 91 -6.98 17.00 22.20
N TRP A 92 -6.32 16.39 21.23
CA TRP A 92 -5.88 17.02 20.00
C TRP A 92 -6.81 16.66 18.82
N GLY A 93 -7.44 17.68 18.22
CA GLY A 93 -8.30 17.55 17.03
C GLY A 93 -9.80 17.36 17.30
N PRO A 94 -10.63 17.27 16.23
CA PRO A 94 -12.10 17.18 16.33
C PRO A 94 -12.63 15.76 16.67
N PHE A 95 -11.74 14.83 17.03
CA PHE A 95 -12.10 13.41 17.21
C PHE A 95 -12.98 13.21 18.46
N ARG A 96 -14.11 12.53 18.28
CA ARG A 96 -15.02 12.15 19.36
C ARG A 96 -15.34 10.66 19.25
N ASN A 97 -15.60 10.02 20.37
CA ASN A 97 -16.06 8.62 20.39
C ASN A 97 -17.39 8.50 19.62
N VAL A 98 -17.43 7.61 18.65
CA VAL A 98 -18.67 7.26 17.94
C VAL A 98 -19.40 6.22 18.77
N SER A 99 -20.66 6.51 19.12
CA SER A 99 -21.56 5.56 19.78
C SER A 99 -22.85 5.47 18.98
N PHE A 100 -23.37 4.26 18.81
CA PHE A 100 -24.60 4.03 18.06
C PHE A 100 -25.65 3.44 19.01
N ARG A 101 -26.75 4.16 19.24
CA ARG A 101 -27.87 3.73 20.12
C ARG A 101 -27.45 3.27 21.54
N GLY A 102 -26.49 3.94 22.16
CA GLY A 102 -26.04 3.64 23.53
C GLY A 102 -25.17 2.38 23.67
N ARG A 103 -24.79 1.71 22.57
CA ARG A 103 -23.81 0.62 22.56
C ARG A 103 -22.57 1.04 21.77
N HIS A 104 -21.40 0.75 22.32
CA HIS A 104 -20.14 0.90 21.62
C HIS A 104 -20.00 -0.23 20.61
N ILE A 105 -20.14 0.08 19.33
CA ILE A 105 -19.81 -0.86 18.26
C ILE A 105 -18.30 -0.77 18.06
N HIS A 106 -17.62 -1.86 18.33
CA HIS A 106 -16.22 -2.04 18.03
C HIS A 106 -15.99 -1.90 16.53
N HIS A 107 -14.99 -1.12 16.14
CA HIS A 107 -14.74 -0.79 14.74
C HIS A 107 -14.22 -2.00 13.95
N PHE A 108 -13.80 -3.08 14.63
CA PHE A 108 -13.55 -4.36 13.96
C PHE A 108 -14.81 -4.93 13.28
N VAL A 109 -16.03 -4.71 13.82
CA VAL A 109 -17.28 -5.25 13.25
C VAL A 109 -17.57 -4.66 11.85
N PRO A 110 -17.65 -3.32 11.67
CA PRO A 110 -17.77 -2.76 10.33
C PRO A 110 -16.53 -3.06 9.48
N GLY A 111 -15.34 -3.17 10.07
CA GLY A 111 -14.13 -3.60 9.36
C GLY A 111 -14.28 -4.97 8.68
N ILE A 112 -14.76 -5.98 9.42
CA ILE A 112 -15.10 -7.31 8.91
C ILE A 112 -16.10 -7.19 7.76
N LEU A 113 -17.20 -6.46 7.95
CA LEU A 113 -18.24 -6.32 6.92
C LEU A 113 -17.69 -5.69 5.63
N ILE A 114 -16.87 -4.65 5.74
CA ILE A 114 -16.24 -3.99 4.59
C ILE A 114 -15.30 -4.97 3.88
N ALA A 115 -14.47 -5.71 4.62
CA ALA A 115 -13.56 -6.68 4.04
C ALA A 115 -14.33 -7.78 3.30
N PHE A 116 -15.25 -8.48 3.98
CA PHE A 116 -16.02 -9.55 3.36
C PHE A 116 -16.80 -9.07 2.13
N THR A 117 -17.48 -7.93 2.22
CA THR A 117 -18.24 -7.39 1.08
C THR A 117 -17.32 -7.06 -0.09
N SER A 118 -16.19 -6.39 0.15
CA SER A 118 -15.24 -6.02 -0.91
C SER A 118 -14.64 -7.26 -1.57
N GLY A 119 -14.24 -8.25 -0.77
CA GLY A 119 -13.69 -9.52 -1.27
C GLY A 119 -14.72 -10.33 -2.05
N THR A 120 -15.96 -10.42 -1.57
CA THR A 120 -17.04 -11.11 -2.28
C THR A 120 -17.36 -10.42 -3.61
N VAL A 121 -17.46 -9.09 -3.63
CA VAL A 121 -17.70 -8.36 -4.89
C VAL A 121 -16.53 -8.55 -5.86
N ALA A 122 -15.29 -8.53 -5.37
CA ALA A 122 -14.12 -8.78 -6.22
C ALA A 122 -14.12 -10.20 -6.80
N LEU A 123 -14.49 -11.21 -6.02
CA LEU A 123 -14.58 -12.61 -6.49
C LEU A 123 -15.71 -12.85 -7.49
N LEU A 124 -16.74 -12.01 -7.48
CA LEU A 124 -17.88 -12.08 -8.41
C LEU A 124 -17.71 -11.15 -9.62
N SER A 125 -16.60 -10.40 -9.68
CA SER A 125 -16.31 -9.44 -10.73
C SER A 125 -15.41 -10.07 -11.79
N ASP A 126 -15.71 -9.79 -13.06
CA ASP A 126 -14.80 -10.05 -14.18
C ASP A 126 -14.05 -8.77 -14.62
N ASP A 127 -14.25 -7.66 -13.92
CA ASP A 127 -13.62 -6.36 -14.17
C ASP A 127 -12.33 -6.19 -13.34
N ASP A 128 -11.20 -6.29 -14.03
CA ASP A 128 -9.85 -6.11 -13.49
C ASP A 128 -9.63 -4.76 -12.78
N GLU A 129 -10.26 -3.68 -13.27
CA GLU A 129 -10.12 -2.35 -12.68
C GLU A 129 -10.95 -2.24 -11.40
N LEU A 130 -12.17 -2.79 -11.41
CA LEU A 130 -13.02 -2.84 -10.22
C LEU A 130 -12.35 -3.64 -9.11
N GLU A 131 -11.78 -4.81 -9.42
CA GLU A 131 -11.06 -5.61 -8.43
C GLU A 131 -9.87 -4.86 -7.81
N GLN A 132 -9.08 -4.18 -8.65
CA GLN A 132 -7.95 -3.36 -8.17
C GLN A 132 -8.41 -2.27 -7.22
N ARG A 133 -9.56 -1.64 -7.50
CA ARG A 133 -10.15 -0.61 -6.64
C ARG A 133 -10.70 -1.21 -5.35
N LEU A 134 -11.33 -2.39 -5.40
CA LEU A 134 -11.87 -3.10 -4.24
C LEU A 134 -10.81 -3.61 -3.27
N ALA A 135 -9.56 -3.76 -3.71
CA ALA A 135 -8.44 -4.05 -2.83
C ALA A 135 -8.25 -2.98 -1.74
N VAL A 136 -8.51 -1.70 -2.03
CA VAL A 136 -8.41 -0.61 -1.03
C VAL A 136 -9.41 -0.77 0.13
N PRO A 137 -10.74 -0.83 -0.09
CA PRO A 137 -11.69 -1.04 0.98
C PRO A 137 -11.52 -2.42 1.65
N MET A 138 -11.14 -3.47 0.90
CA MET A 138 -10.78 -4.77 1.48
C MET A 138 -9.66 -4.61 2.51
N GLY A 139 -8.57 -3.96 2.12
CA GLY A 139 -7.43 -3.67 3.00
C GLY A 139 -7.83 -2.83 4.20
N ALA A 140 -8.64 -1.79 3.97
CA ALA A 140 -9.15 -0.94 5.03
C ALA A 140 -9.99 -1.71 6.06
N GLY A 141 -10.85 -2.61 5.60
CA GLY A 141 -11.64 -3.48 6.49
C GLY A 141 -10.76 -4.39 7.35
N ILE A 142 -9.70 -4.96 6.75
CA ILE A 142 -8.71 -5.77 7.48
C ILE A 142 -7.97 -4.90 8.51
N GLY A 143 -7.54 -3.69 8.15
CA GLY A 143 -6.81 -2.79 9.05
C GLY A 143 -7.64 -2.34 10.26
N LEU A 144 -8.92 -2.03 10.05
CA LEU A 144 -9.88 -1.77 11.13
C LEU A 144 -10.05 -3.00 12.05
N THR A 145 -10.07 -4.20 11.47
CA THR A 145 -10.20 -5.44 12.24
C THR A 145 -8.95 -5.71 13.10
N PHE A 146 -7.78 -5.46 12.54
CA PHE A 146 -6.50 -5.70 13.20
C PHE A 146 -6.20 -4.74 14.35
N ASP A 147 -6.79 -3.54 14.34
CA ASP A 147 -6.59 -2.59 15.43
C ASP A 147 -7.09 -3.13 16.79
N GLU A 148 -8.20 -3.87 16.77
CA GLU A 148 -8.80 -4.56 17.91
C GLU A 148 -8.51 -6.06 17.92
N ALA A 149 -7.48 -6.54 17.22
CA ALA A 149 -7.12 -7.97 17.18
C ALA A 149 -6.95 -8.59 18.57
N ALA A 150 -6.45 -7.82 19.55
CA ALA A 150 -6.36 -8.25 20.94
C ALA A 150 -7.73 -8.58 21.58
N LEU A 151 -8.80 -7.87 21.20
CA LEU A 151 -10.16 -8.15 21.68
C LEU A 151 -10.78 -9.36 20.98
N LEU A 152 -10.47 -9.57 19.69
CA LEU A 152 -10.92 -10.74 18.92
C LEU A 152 -10.35 -12.06 19.44
N LEU A 153 -9.15 -12.04 20.01
CA LEU A 153 -8.45 -13.23 20.51
C LEU A 153 -8.78 -13.59 21.98
N ASP A 154 -9.82 -12.98 22.59
CA ASP A 154 -10.28 -13.16 23.98
C ASP A 154 -9.09 -13.37 24.96
N LEU A 155 -8.21 -12.36 25.07
CA LEU A 155 -7.01 -12.38 25.92
C LEU A 155 -7.34 -12.25 27.41
N ARG A 156 -8.27 -13.07 27.92
CA ARG A 156 -8.75 -12.91 29.29
C ARG A 156 -7.74 -13.28 30.37
N ASP A 157 -6.72 -14.11 30.13
CA ASP A 157 -5.67 -14.28 31.17
C ASP A 157 -4.38 -15.02 30.78
N VAL A 158 -4.06 -15.24 29.50
CA VAL A 158 -2.88 -16.06 29.21
C VAL A 158 -2.00 -15.47 28.11
N TYR A 159 -0.81 -15.07 28.55
CA TYR A 159 0.41 -14.72 27.82
C TYR A 159 0.75 -13.23 27.58
N TRP A 160 0.73 -12.45 28.66
CA TRP A 160 1.69 -11.36 28.98
C TRP A 160 1.69 -10.07 28.11
N THR A 161 1.18 -8.99 28.72
CA THR A 161 1.43 -7.55 28.51
C THR A 161 0.66 -6.76 27.41
N ARG A 162 0.03 -5.67 27.87
CA ARG A 162 -0.55 -4.49 27.15
C ARG A 162 -1.32 -4.82 25.87
N GLU A 163 -2.67 -4.87 25.91
CA GLU A 163 -3.50 -5.24 24.75
C GLU A 163 -3.19 -4.44 23.47
N GLY A 164 -2.74 -3.19 23.61
CA GLY A 164 -2.33 -2.37 22.48
C GLY A 164 -1.06 -2.84 21.74
N LEU A 165 -0.21 -3.66 22.35
CA LEU A 165 1.05 -4.13 21.74
C LEU A 165 0.84 -5.30 20.78
N LEU A 166 -0.07 -6.24 21.11
CA LEU A 166 -0.35 -7.38 20.26
C LEU A 166 -0.95 -6.96 18.91
N SER A 167 -1.96 -6.08 18.92
CA SER A 167 -2.54 -5.55 17.69
C SER A 167 -1.49 -4.89 16.79
N VAL A 168 -0.52 -4.18 17.39
CA VAL A 168 0.61 -3.58 16.66
C VAL A 168 1.53 -4.66 16.09
N GLN A 169 1.89 -5.68 16.86
CA GLN A 169 2.74 -6.78 16.38
C GLN A 169 2.09 -7.55 15.23
N LEU A 170 0.81 -7.90 15.35
CA LEU A 170 0.06 -8.57 14.29
C LEU A 170 -0.03 -7.69 13.04
N SER A 171 -0.26 -6.38 13.23
CA SER A 171 -0.34 -5.45 12.10
C SER A 171 1.00 -5.25 11.40
N LEU A 172 2.10 -5.20 12.15
CA LEU A 172 3.46 -5.16 11.61
C LEU A 172 3.80 -6.47 10.89
N GLY A 173 3.40 -7.61 11.45
CA GLY A 173 3.55 -8.92 10.80
C GLY A 173 2.80 -8.99 9.47
N ALA A 174 1.53 -8.58 9.44
CA ALA A 174 0.72 -8.53 8.22
C ALA A 174 1.34 -7.58 7.18
N THR A 175 1.82 -6.40 7.62
CA THR A 175 2.54 -5.44 6.77
C THR A 175 3.79 -6.05 6.15
N ALA A 176 4.60 -6.75 6.95
CA ALA A 176 5.82 -7.39 6.49
C ALA A 176 5.53 -8.49 5.46
N ILE A 177 4.54 -9.35 5.73
CA ILE A 177 4.13 -10.43 4.81
C ILE A 177 3.67 -9.85 3.46
N LEU A 178 2.78 -8.84 3.47
CA LEU A 178 2.30 -8.21 2.24
C LEU A 178 3.43 -7.51 1.49
N SER A 179 4.33 -6.82 2.20
CA SER A 179 5.48 -6.15 1.58
C SER A 179 6.44 -7.15 0.92
N ILE A 180 6.74 -8.27 1.60
CA ILE A 180 7.56 -9.36 1.04
C ILE A 180 6.89 -9.94 -0.20
N ALA A 181 5.58 -10.21 -0.15
CA ALA A 181 4.85 -10.74 -1.31
C ALA A 181 4.97 -9.81 -2.53
N ILE A 182 4.82 -8.50 -2.34
CA ILE A 182 4.99 -7.50 -3.41
C ILE A 182 6.42 -7.53 -3.97
N LEU A 183 7.44 -7.52 -3.10
CA LEU A 183 8.85 -7.53 -3.52
C LEU A 183 9.24 -8.82 -4.23
N THR A 184 8.85 -9.97 -3.70
CA THR A 184 9.09 -11.28 -4.31
C THR A 184 8.45 -11.34 -5.69
N GLN A 185 7.19 -10.91 -5.82
CA GLN A 185 6.51 -10.91 -7.11
C GLN A 185 7.22 -10.02 -8.13
N ARG A 186 7.68 -8.84 -7.72
CA ARG A 186 8.49 -7.94 -8.57
C ARG A 186 9.80 -8.58 -9.02
N MET A 187 10.50 -9.25 -8.12
CA MET A 187 11.76 -9.93 -8.42
C MET A 187 11.54 -11.08 -9.40
N LEU A 188 10.50 -11.90 -9.19
CA LEU A 188 10.16 -13.01 -10.07
C LEU A 188 9.78 -12.52 -11.47
N ARG A 189 8.87 -11.54 -11.58
CA ARG A 189 8.47 -10.95 -12.87
C ARG A 189 9.63 -10.30 -13.61
N ARG A 190 10.57 -9.69 -12.89
CA ARG A 190 11.79 -9.14 -13.51
C ARG A 190 12.67 -10.26 -14.08
N GLY A 191 12.82 -11.36 -13.34
CA GLY A 191 13.56 -12.54 -13.80
C GLY A 191 12.92 -13.19 -15.02
N GLU A 192 11.59 -13.33 -15.05
CA GLU A 192 10.84 -13.83 -16.21
C GLU A 192 11.14 -13.00 -17.47
N ARG A 193 10.96 -11.67 -17.39
CA ARG A 193 11.24 -10.76 -18.52
C ARG A 193 12.67 -10.85 -19.03
N GLN A 194 13.63 -11.01 -18.13
CA GLN A 194 15.03 -11.14 -18.51
C GLN A 194 15.31 -12.51 -19.16
N GLY A 195 14.75 -13.59 -18.61
CA GLY A 195 14.87 -14.93 -19.18
C GLY A 195 14.23 -15.05 -20.57
N GLU A 196 13.11 -14.35 -20.81
CA GLU A 196 12.50 -14.23 -22.13
C GLU A 196 13.41 -13.48 -23.13
N GLN A 197 14.00 -12.35 -22.72
CA GLN A 197 14.92 -11.56 -23.55
C GLN A 197 16.19 -12.32 -23.92
N GLU A 198 16.67 -13.17 -23.03
CA GLU A 198 17.85 -14.01 -23.22
C GLU A 198 17.52 -15.33 -23.95
N GLY A 199 16.24 -15.60 -24.23
CA GLY A 199 15.78 -16.84 -24.87
C GLY A 199 15.90 -18.10 -24.01
N LEU A 200 16.07 -17.93 -22.69
CA LEU A 200 16.19 -19.02 -21.72
C LEU A 200 14.83 -19.65 -21.35
N ILE A 201 13.75 -18.87 -21.44
CA ILE A 201 12.39 -19.28 -21.12
C ILE A 201 11.47 -18.88 -22.29
N PRO A 202 10.48 -19.71 -22.68
CA PRO A 202 9.52 -19.33 -23.71
C PRO A 202 8.77 -18.05 -23.36
N PRO A 203 8.42 -17.21 -24.35
CA PRO A 203 7.60 -16.03 -24.11
C PRO A 203 6.23 -16.40 -23.52
N GLY A 204 5.75 -15.60 -22.59
CA GLY A 204 4.41 -15.74 -22.00
C GLY A 204 3.30 -15.88 -23.05
N GLY A 205 2.30 -16.71 -22.74
CA GLY A 205 1.28 -17.22 -23.68
C GLY A 205 0.36 -16.21 -24.37
N ASP A 206 0.51 -14.90 -24.14
CA ASP A 206 -0.33 -13.86 -24.76
C ASP A 206 -0.11 -13.74 -26.27
N HIS A 207 0.98 -14.31 -26.82
CA HIS A 207 1.26 -14.30 -28.26
C HIS A 207 0.59 -15.44 -29.06
N LEU A 208 0.02 -16.46 -28.42
CA LEU A 208 -0.57 -17.61 -29.12
C LEU A 208 -2.01 -17.37 -29.62
N SER A 209 -2.68 -16.30 -29.17
CA SER A 209 -4.03 -15.93 -29.63
C SER A 209 -4.04 -15.25 -31.01
N HIS A 210 -2.92 -14.63 -31.42
CA HIS A 210 -2.82 -13.96 -32.73
C HIS A 210 -2.43 -14.88 -33.89
N ALA A 211 -1.90 -16.08 -33.63
CA ALA A 211 -1.46 -17.00 -34.69
C ALA A 211 -2.58 -17.92 -35.23
N THR A 212 -3.68 -18.09 -34.50
CA THR A 212 -4.73 -19.07 -34.85
C THR A 212 -5.85 -18.47 -35.71
N GLY A 213 -5.88 -17.15 -35.93
CA GLY A 213 -6.91 -16.47 -36.73
C GLY A 213 -6.65 -16.35 -38.23
N ALA A 214 -5.51 -16.85 -38.74
CA ALA A 214 -5.12 -16.67 -40.14
C ALA A 214 -5.40 -17.87 -41.06
N ASN A 215 -6.07 -18.92 -40.56
CA ASN A 215 -6.42 -20.10 -41.36
C ASN A 215 -7.83 -20.61 -41.02
N LEU A 216 -8.88 -19.85 -41.36
CA LEU A 216 -10.21 -20.36 -41.70
C LEU A 216 -10.88 -19.42 -42.71
#